data_AF-A0A3A0D5H0-F1
#
_entry.id   AF-A0A3A0D5H0-F1
#
_cell.length_a   1.000
_cell.length_b   1.000
_cell.length_c   1.000
_cell.angle_alpha   90.00
_cell.angle_beta   90.00
_cell.angle_gamma   90.00
#
_symmetry.space_group_name_H-M   'P 1'
#
loop_
_entity.id
_entity.type
_entity.pdbx_description
1 polymer ?
#
loop_
_entity_poly.entity_id
_entity_poly.type
_entity_poly.pdbx_seq_one_letter_code
_entity_poly.pdbx_strand_id
1 'polypeptide(L)'
;MDEAFMATMKRHVAHLSVGASTVRGQRTKGLVGAARSALCAVDLARFAVKQRNIFDRRLDDATEVVSRRLPQSARSWGLSRKITNIFLRLALYNRFLCEHYDLHRAEAFYEVALDSIVAKCIKRRSEGYPLPTWPGVKHLTADVSKVFQQRASEIADEKGIFRVHLDMIFWTERE
;
A
#
# COMPACT_ATOMS: atom_id res chain seq x y z
N MET A 1 4.47 7.42 -25.49
CA MET A 1 3.39 6.41 -25.35
C MET A 1 2.10 7.18 -25.16
N ASP A 2 0.99 6.70 -25.73
CA ASP A 2 -0.29 7.43 -25.71
C ASP A 2 -0.84 7.63 -24.28
N GLU A 3 -1.31 8.85 -23.98
CA GLU A 3 -1.89 9.22 -22.68
C GLU A 3 -3.16 8.41 -22.36
N ALA A 4 -3.98 8.10 -23.38
CA ALA A 4 -5.17 7.27 -23.17
C ALA A 4 -4.81 5.84 -22.78
N PHE A 5 -3.71 5.32 -23.32
CA PHE A 5 -3.14 4.03 -22.91
C PHE A 5 -2.65 4.06 -21.47
N MET A 6 -1.93 5.11 -21.04
CA MET A 6 -1.48 5.28 -19.65
C MET A 6 -2.64 5.34 -18.67
N ALA A 7 -3.68 6.11 -18.99
CA ALA A 7 -4.89 6.20 -18.18
C ALA A 7 -5.59 4.83 -18.06
N THR A 8 -5.65 4.07 -19.15
CA THR A 8 -6.22 2.72 -19.16
C THR A 8 -5.40 1.75 -18.31
N MET A 9 -4.07 1.81 -18.40
CA MET A 9 -3.17 0.97 -17.63
C MET A 9 -3.25 1.27 -16.12
N LYS A 10 -3.28 2.55 -15.74
CA LYS A 10 -3.49 2.97 -14.35
C LYS A 10 -4.82 2.41 -13.81
N ARG A 11 -5.90 2.50 -14.59
CA ARG A 11 -7.20 1.92 -14.20
C ARG A 11 -7.13 0.40 -14.04
N HIS A 12 -6.44 -0.28 -14.94
CA HIS A 12 -6.22 -1.72 -14.84
C HIS A 12 -5.46 -2.10 -13.56
N VAL A 13 -4.38 -1.38 -13.22
CA VAL A 13 -3.63 -1.59 -11.97
C VAL A 13 -4.50 -1.32 -10.74
N ALA A 14 -5.34 -0.28 -10.74
CA ALA A 14 -6.30 -0.04 -9.67
C ALA A 14 -7.29 -1.21 -9.49
N HIS A 15 -7.71 -1.86 -10.58
CA HIS A 15 -8.58 -3.04 -10.53
C HIS A 15 -7.88 -4.26 -9.92
N LEU A 16 -6.62 -4.50 -10.28
CA LEU A 16 -5.79 -5.57 -9.72
C LEU A 16 -5.49 -5.37 -8.24
N SER A 17 -5.36 -4.11 -7.81
CA SER A 17 -5.05 -3.76 -6.41
C SER A 17 -6.14 -4.17 -5.43
N VAL A 18 -7.39 -4.23 -5.88
CA VAL A 18 -8.55 -4.50 -5.03
C VAL A 18 -9.33 -5.71 -5.58
N GLY A 19 -9.02 -6.87 -5.03
CA GLY A 19 -9.77 -8.11 -5.18
C GLY A 19 -10.68 -8.39 -3.98
N ALA A 20 -11.45 -9.48 -4.06
CA ALA A 20 -12.31 -9.93 -2.95
C ALA A 20 -11.52 -10.29 -1.69
N SER A 21 -10.25 -10.73 -1.83
CA SER A 21 -9.32 -10.98 -0.74
C SER A 21 -8.84 -9.69 -0.05
N THR A 22 -8.68 -8.60 -0.80
CA THR A 22 -8.16 -7.32 -0.30
C THR A 22 -9.10 -6.65 0.70
N VAL A 23 -10.41 -6.73 0.44
CA VAL A 23 -11.47 -6.09 1.26
C VAL A 23 -12.30 -7.11 2.07
N ARG A 24 -11.81 -8.35 2.16
CA ARG A 24 -12.50 -9.44 2.85
C ARG A 24 -12.80 -9.04 4.30
N GLY A 25 -14.03 -9.31 4.75
CA GLY A 25 -14.47 -9.01 6.12
C GLY A 25 -15.12 -7.64 6.33
N GLN A 26 -15.11 -6.74 5.33
CA GLN A 26 -15.75 -5.41 5.46
C GLN A 26 -17.26 -5.41 5.21
N ARG A 27 -17.84 -6.52 4.72
CA ARG A 27 -19.29 -6.77 4.51
C ARG A 27 -20.10 -5.54 4.02
N THR A 28 -19.51 -4.74 3.13
CA THR A 28 -20.11 -3.49 2.64
C THR A 28 -20.34 -3.61 1.13
N LYS A 29 -21.61 -3.49 0.71
CA LYS A 29 -22.01 -3.53 -0.71
C LYS A 29 -21.32 -2.40 -1.48
N GLY A 30 -20.81 -2.69 -2.68
CA GLY A 30 -20.18 -1.68 -3.54
C GLY A 30 -18.76 -1.25 -3.16
N LEU A 31 -18.19 -1.78 -2.07
CA LEU A 31 -16.86 -1.38 -1.58
C LEU A 31 -15.75 -1.58 -2.62
N VAL A 32 -15.74 -2.72 -3.33
CA VAL A 32 -14.71 -3.01 -4.35
C VAL A 32 -14.74 -1.95 -5.46
N GLY A 33 -15.93 -1.61 -5.97
CA GLY A 33 -16.08 -0.59 -7.01
C GLY A 33 -15.65 0.79 -6.53
N ALA A 34 -16.09 1.18 -5.33
CA ALA A 34 -15.71 2.45 -4.71
C ALA A 34 -14.19 2.55 -4.49
N ALA A 35 -13.55 1.49 -4.00
CA ALA A 35 -12.10 1.44 -3.79
C ALA A 35 -11.33 1.55 -5.12
N ARG A 36 -11.74 0.83 -6.18
CA ARG A 36 -11.11 0.92 -7.51
C ARG A 36 -11.23 2.33 -8.10
N SER A 37 -12.41 2.94 -8.00
CA SER A 37 -12.65 4.32 -8.44
C SER A 37 -11.81 5.32 -7.63
N ALA A 38 -11.72 5.13 -6.32
CA ALA A 38 -10.90 5.96 -5.44
C ALA A 38 -9.41 5.92 -5.80
N LEU A 39 -8.87 4.73 -6.09
CA LEU A 39 -7.49 4.55 -6.52
C LEU A 39 -7.21 5.20 -7.88
N CYS A 40 -8.19 5.22 -8.79
CA CYS A 40 -8.05 5.94 -10.06
C CYS A 40 -7.86 7.46 -9.88
N ALA A 41 -8.33 8.02 -8.77
CA ALA A 41 -8.15 9.43 -8.43
C ALA A 41 -6.77 9.75 -7.83
N VAL A 42 -5.95 8.76 -7.48
CA VAL A 42 -4.59 8.96 -6.98
C VAL A 42 -3.69 9.39 -8.13
N ASP A 43 -3.03 10.54 -7.98
CA ASP A 43 -2.08 11.05 -8.97
C ASP A 43 -0.68 10.45 -8.75
N LEU A 44 -0.26 9.58 -9.67
CA LEU A 44 1.03 8.87 -9.60
C LEU A 44 2.22 9.82 -9.79
N ALA A 45 2.08 10.91 -10.55
CA ALA A 45 3.16 11.87 -10.77
C ALA A 45 3.65 12.52 -9.47
N ARG A 46 2.79 12.58 -8.45
CA ARG A 46 3.13 13.12 -7.12
C ARG A 46 4.14 12.27 -6.34
N PHE A 47 4.39 11.03 -6.76
CA PHE A 47 5.27 10.09 -6.08
C PHE A 47 6.70 10.04 -6.65
N ALA A 48 6.99 10.79 -7.72
CA ALA A 48 8.32 10.92 -8.34
C ALA A 48 9.31 11.78 -7.52
N VAL A 49 9.44 11.53 -6.22
CA VAL A 49 10.13 12.42 -5.27
C VAL A 49 11.41 11.81 -4.73
N LYS A 50 12.43 12.65 -4.47
CA LYS A 50 13.72 12.21 -3.90
C LYS A 50 13.81 12.37 -2.38
N GLN A 51 12.78 12.91 -1.73
CA GLN A 51 12.78 13.21 -0.30
C GLN A 51 11.69 12.41 0.42
N ARG A 52 12.09 11.68 1.47
CA ARG A 52 11.24 10.83 2.32
C ARG A 52 10.04 11.59 2.89
N ASN A 53 10.26 12.76 3.49
CA ASN A 53 9.23 13.60 4.10
C ASN A 53 8.20 14.13 3.08
N ILE A 54 8.58 14.32 1.81
CA ILE A 54 7.64 14.67 0.75
C ILE A 54 6.80 13.43 0.43
N PHE A 55 7.44 12.28 0.21
CA PHE A 55 6.74 11.03 -0.10
C PHE A 55 5.70 10.68 0.96
N ASP A 56 6.07 10.76 2.24
CA ASP A 56 5.16 10.45 3.35
C ASP A 56 3.92 11.34 3.34
N ARG A 57 4.08 12.66 3.14
CA ARG A 57 2.93 13.58 3.00
C ARG A 57 2.06 13.24 1.80
N ARG A 58 2.65 12.87 0.66
CA ARG A 58 1.88 12.48 -0.54
C ARG A 58 1.11 11.18 -0.32
N LEU A 59 1.68 10.25 0.44
CA LEU A 59 1.04 8.99 0.78
C LEU A 59 -0.12 9.20 1.77
N ASP A 60 0.03 10.09 2.75
CA ASP A 60 -1.04 10.48 3.69
C ASP A 60 -2.19 11.18 2.95
N ASP A 61 -1.89 12.13 2.07
CA ASP A 61 -2.88 12.78 1.21
C ASP A 61 -3.65 11.75 0.36
N ALA A 62 -2.94 10.81 -0.26
CA ALA A 62 -3.56 9.75 -1.06
C ALA A 62 -4.44 8.83 -0.20
N THR A 63 -3.99 8.52 1.02
CA THR A 63 -4.75 7.71 1.98
C THR A 63 -6.08 8.40 2.34
N GLU A 64 -6.05 9.72 2.56
CA GLU A 64 -7.24 10.51 2.88
C GLU A 64 -8.18 10.65 1.67
N VAL A 65 -7.63 10.90 0.48
CA VAL A 65 -8.36 10.92 -0.80
C VAL A 65 -9.10 9.62 -1.03
N VAL A 66 -8.45 8.49 -0.74
CA VAL A 66 -9.05 7.15 -0.87
C VAL A 66 -10.12 6.95 0.20
N SER A 67 -9.80 7.22 1.47
CA SER A 67 -10.71 7.05 2.60
C SER A 67 -12.03 7.79 2.42
N ARG A 68 -11.99 9.06 2.01
CA ARG A 68 -13.20 9.89 1.78
C ARG A 68 -14.12 9.34 0.69
N ARG A 69 -13.56 8.61 -0.29
CA ARG A 69 -14.31 8.02 -1.41
C ARG A 69 -14.84 6.62 -1.10
N LEU A 70 -14.44 6.01 0.01
CA LEU A 70 -15.03 4.75 0.46
C LEU A 70 -16.43 4.97 1.07
N PRO A 71 -17.32 3.96 1.03
CA PRO A 71 -18.58 4.00 1.74
C PRO A 71 -18.35 4.23 3.24
N GLN A 72 -19.22 5.01 3.89
CA GLN A 72 -19.04 5.45 5.28
C GLN A 72 -18.75 4.30 6.25
N SER A 73 -19.44 3.16 6.11
CA SER A 73 -19.25 1.97 6.95
C SER A 73 -17.87 1.29 6.81
N ALA A 74 -17.16 1.57 5.72
CA ALA A 74 -15.86 1.00 5.38
C ALA A 74 -14.72 2.03 5.43
N ARG A 75 -15.01 3.30 5.77
CA ARG A 75 -13.99 4.33 5.96
C ARG A 75 -13.14 3.99 7.19
N SER A 76 -11.98 3.41 6.93
CA SER A 76 -10.95 3.18 7.94
C SER A 76 -9.60 3.58 7.38
N TRP A 77 -8.77 4.17 8.23
CA TRP A 77 -7.42 4.59 7.87
C TRP A 77 -6.61 3.39 7.37
N GLY A 78 -6.63 2.28 8.11
CA GLY A 78 -5.86 1.09 7.76
C GLY A 78 -6.28 0.43 6.44
N LEU A 79 -7.58 0.35 6.14
CA LEU A 79 -8.03 -0.16 4.83
C LEU A 79 -7.54 0.74 3.70
N SER A 80 -7.71 2.05 3.87
CA SER A 80 -7.33 3.04 2.86
C SER A 80 -5.82 3.03 2.62
N ARG A 81 -5.01 2.96 3.68
CA ARG A 81 -3.55 2.87 3.58
C ARG A 81 -3.13 1.56 2.91
N LYS A 82 -3.71 0.43 3.30
CA LYS A 82 -3.43 -0.88 2.70
C LYS A 82 -3.67 -0.87 1.19
N ILE A 83 -4.86 -0.48 0.73
CA ILE A 83 -5.17 -0.52 -0.71
C ILE A 83 -4.36 0.50 -1.50
N THR A 84 -4.01 1.64 -0.90
CA THR A 84 -3.10 2.63 -1.50
C THR A 84 -1.70 2.03 -1.66
N ASN A 85 -1.17 1.37 -0.64
CA ASN A 85 0.16 0.74 -0.71
C ASN A 85 0.20 -0.40 -1.75
N ILE A 86 -0.86 -1.22 -1.85
CA ILE A 86 -0.97 -2.24 -2.91
C ILE A 86 -0.95 -1.59 -4.29
N PHE A 87 -1.75 -0.53 -4.50
CA PHE A 87 -1.82 0.18 -5.77
C PHE A 87 -0.48 0.79 -6.18
N LEU A 88 0.18 1.48 -5.25
CA LEU A 88 1.47 2.09 -5.49
C LEU A 88 2.54 1.03 -5.79
N ARG A 89 2.56 -0.10 -5.06
CA ARG A 89 3.47 -1.22 -5.35
C ARG A 89 3.25 -1.80 -6.75
N LEU A 90 1.99 -2.03 -7.15
CA LEU A 90 1.69 -2.55 -8.48
C LEU A 90 2.02 -1.53 -9.59
N ALA A 91 1.86 -0.23 -9.34
CA ALA A 91 2.26 0.82 -10.27
C ALA A 91 3.80 0.89 -10.39
N LEU A 92 4.53 0.76 -9.28
CA LEU A 92 6.00 0.68 -9.26
C LEU A 92 6.52 -0.53 -10.06
N TYR A 93 5.88 -1.69 -9.93
CA TYR A 93 6.29 -2.90 -10.64
C TYR A 93 5.84 -2.94 -12.10
N ASN A 94 4.83 -2.16 -12.46
CA ASN A 94 4.42 -2.02 -13.84
C ASN A 94 5.44 -1.14 -14.57
N ARG A 95 6.24 -1.76 -15.45
CA ARG A 95 7.30 -1.08 -16.22
C ARG A 95 6.83 0.25 -16.84
N PHE A 96 5.70 0.25 -17.54
CA PHE A 96 5.23 1.40 -18.27
C PHE A 96 4.78 2.55 -17.35
N LEU A 97 4.06 2.25 -16.27
CA LEU A 97 3.66 3.28 -15.29
C LEU A 97 4.87 3.78 -14.49
N CYS A 98 5.80 2.89 -14.14
CA CYS A 98 7.00 3.25 -13.41
C CYS A 98 7.92 4.17 -14.20
N GLU A 99 8.14 3.85 -15.48
CA GLU A 99 8.91 4.70 -16.41
C GLU A 99 8.17 6.02 -16.69
N HIS A 100 6.87 5.97 -16.97
CA HIS A 100 6.10 7.18 -17.32
C HIS A 100 5.96 8.18 -16.16
N TYR A 101 5.85 7.71 -14.92
CA TYR A 101 5.71 8.56 -13.74
C TYR A 101 6.98 8.63 -12.87
N ASP A 102 8.13 8.13 -13.35
CA ASP A 102 9.40 8.10 -12.61
C ASP A 102 9.31 7.52 -11.19
N LEU A 103 8.50 6.48 -10.98
CA LEU A 103 8.18 5.95 -9.64
C LEU A 103 9.40 5.34 -8.93
N HIS A 104 10.35 4.81 -9.71
CA HIS A 104 11.61 4.24 -9.22
C HIS A 104 12.41 5.23 -8.34
N ARG A 105 12.26 6.55 -8.56
CA ARG A 105 12.98 7.59 -7.81
C ARG A 105 12.69 7.58 -6.31
N ALA A 106 11.54 7.05 -5.93
CA ALA A 106 11.08 6.99 -4.56
C ALA A 106 10.99 5.56 -4.03
N GLU A 107 11.51 4.55 -4.74
CA GLU A 107 11.32 3.13 -4.42
C GLU A 107 11.64 2.78 -2.96
N ALA A 108 12.76 3.30 -2.44
CA ALA A 108 13.20 3.13 -1.06
C ALA A 108 12.18 3.64 -0.01
N PHE A 109 11.24 4.50 -0.42
CA PHE A 109 10.25 5.11 0.46
C PHE A 109 8.93 4.34 0.48
N TYR A 110 8.68 3.40 -0.43
CA TYR A 110 7.40 2.71 -0.47
C TYR A 110 7.18 1.89 0.81
N GLU A 111 5.92 1.84 1.23
CA GLU A 111 5.48 1.06 2.37
C GLU A 111 5.08 -0.36 1.96
N VAL A 112 5.24 -1.32 2.86
CA VAL A 112 4.59 -2.63 2.69
C VAL A 112 3.08 -2.47 2.93
N ALA A 113 2.26 -3.28 2.24
CA ALA A 113 0.82 -3.27 2.44
C ALA A 113 0.43 -4.08 3.69
N LEU A 114 0.35 -3.41 4.84
CA LEU A 114 0.07 -4.10 6.09
C LEU A 114 -1.29 -4.83 6.10
N ASP A 115 -1.24 -6.12 6.41
CA ASP A 115 -2.37 -6.96 6.75
C ASP A 115 -1.99 -8.06 7.72
N SER A 116 -2.91 -9.00 8.01
CA SER A 116 -2.65 -10.06 8.97
C SER A 116 -1.50 -10.98 8.59
N ILE A 117 -1.23 -11.20 7.29
CA ILE A 117 -0.13 -12.04 6.82
C ILE A 117 1.18 -11.29 7.01
N VAL A 118 1.24 -10.05 6.51
CA VAL A 118 2.42 -9.20 6.64
C VAL A 118 2.76 -8.95 8.11
N ALA A 119 1.77 -8.58 8.93
CA ALA A 119 1.97 -8.36 10.37
C ALA A 119 2.44 -9.62 11.10
N LYS A 120 1.92 -10.80 10.76
CA LYS A 120 2.39 -12.07 11.31
C LYS A 120 3.84 -12.36 10.91
N CYS A 121 4.21 -12.11 9.65
CA CYS A 121 5.57 -12.31 9.16
C CYS A 121 6.57 -11.36 9.83
N ILE A 122 6.20 -10.09 9.98
CA ILE A 122 6.99 -9.11 10.74
C ILE A 122 7.16 -9.60 12.19
N LYS A 123 6.06 -9.99 12.86
CA LYS A 123 6.11 -10.45 14.26
C LYS A 123 7.02 -11.67 14.46
N ARG A 124 6.96 -12.67 13.58
CA ARG A 124 7.85 -13.85 13.64
C ARG A 124 9.33 -13.50 13.50
N ARG A 125 9.66 -12.41 12.81
CA ARG A 125 11.03 -11.95 12.53
C ARG A 125 11.51 -10.86 13.48
N SER A 126 10.77 -10.64 14.56
CA SER A 126 10.99 -9.54 15.48
C SER A 126 11.00 -10.04 16.92
N GLU A 127 11.53 -11.24 17.15
CA GLU A 127 11.75 -11.75 18.50
C GLU A 127 12.58 -10.75 19.30
N GLY A 128 12.11 -10.40 20.51
CA GLY A 128 12.72 -9.38 21.35
C GLY A 128 12.41 -7.92 20.98
N TYR A 129 11.72 -7.66 19.87
CA TYR A 129 11.29 -6.30 19.50
C TYR A 129 9.87 -6.01 20.01
N PRO A 130 9.61 -4.87 20.67
CA PRO A 130 8.30 -4.52 21.23
C PRO A 130 7.33 -4.08 20.12
N LEU A 131 6.78 -5.04 19.38
CA LEU A 131 5.69 -4.78 18.43
C LEU A 131 4.34 -4.73 19.16
N PRO A 132 3.48 -3.73 18.86
CA PRO A 132 2.13 -3.71 19.37
C PRO A 132 1.33 -4.91 18.84
N THR A 133 0.29 -5.29 19.58
CA THR A 133 -0.67 -6.30 19.10
C THR A 133 -1.30 -5.83 17.80
N TRP A 134 -1.33 -6.70 16.79
CA TRP A 134 -1.93 -6.39 15.49
C TRP A 134 -3.45 -6.15 15.66
N PRO A 135 -3.96 -4.93 15.40
CA PRO A 135 -5.35 -4.58 15.68
C PRO A 135 -6.31 -5.04 14.56
N GLY A 136 -5.77 -5.56 13.46
CA GLY A 136 -6.52 -5.78 12.23
C GLY A 136 -6.59 -4.52 11.36
N VAL A 137 -6.76 -4.71 10.05
CA VAL A 137 -6.73 -3.62 9.05
C VAL A 137 -7.78 -2.54 9.34
N LYS A 138 -8.97 -2.93 9.84
CA LYS A 138 -10.06 -2.00 10.15
C LYS A 138 -9.72 -1.02 11.28
N HIS A 139 -8.93 -1.47 12.26
CA HIS A 139 -8.61 -0.72 13.48
C HIS A 139 -7.15 -0.23 13.49
N LEU A 140 -6.42 -0.41 12.40
CA LEU A 140 -5.06 0.08 12.27
C LEU A 140 -5.05 1.61 12.22
N THR A 141 -4.19 2.21 13.05
CA THR A 141 -3.92 3.65 13.10
C THR A 141 -2.56 3.98 12.48
N ALA A 142 -2.33 5.27 12.20
CA ALA A 142 -1.04 5.75 11.67
C ALA A 142 0.14 5.40 12.60
N ASP A 143 -0.02 5.59 13.91
CA ASP A 143 1.04 5.32 14.89
C ASP A 143 1.40 3.84 14.96
N VAL A 144 0.40 2.96 15.02
CA VAL A 144 0.63 1.50 15.00
C VAL A 144 1.27 1.10 13.68
N SER A 145 0.78 1.62 12.55
CA SER A 145 1.38 1.37 11.25
C SER A 145 2.84 1.80 11.20
N LYS A 146 3.19 2.97 11.74
CA LYS A 146 4.58 3.46 11.78
C LYS A 146 5.52 2.48 12.48
N VAL A 147 5.10 1.88 13.60
CA VAL A 147 5.92 0.87 14.31
C VAL A 147 6.14 -0.38 13.45
N PHE A 148 5.08 -0.89 12.80
CA PHE A 148 5.21 -2.03 11.88
C PHE A 148 6.06 -1.70 10.64
N GLN A 149 5.90 -0.51 10.06
CA GLN A 149 6.67 -0.06 8.89
C GLN A 149 8.15 0.17 9.23
N GLN A 150 8.44 0.64 10.44
CA GLN A 150 9.82 0.77 10.95
C GLN A 150 10.48 -0.61 11.00
N ARG A 151 9.85 -1.57 11.68
CA ARG A 151 10.41 -2.92 11.78
C ARG A 151 10.49 -3.62 10.41
N ALA A 152 9.53 -3.37 9.52
CA ALA A 152 9.61 -3.86 8.14
C ALA A 152 10.78 -3.23 7.36
N SER A 153 11.18 -2.00 7.68
CA SER A 153 12.37 -1.38 7.04
C SER A 153 13.63 -2.10 7.50
N GLU A 154 13.79 -2.34 8.80
CA GLU A 154 14.93 -3.08 9.36
C GLU A 154 15.04 -4.49 8.78
N ILE A 155 13.93 -5.23 8.67
CA ILE A 155 13.92 -6.56 8.05
C ILE A 155 14.31 -6.49 6.56
N ALA A 156 13.97 -5.41 5.87
CA ALA A 156 14.34 -5.22 4.47
C ALA A 156 15.84 -4.89 4.33
N ASP A 157 16.36 -4.05 5.23
CA ASP A 157 17.78 -3.70 5.31
C ASP A 157 18.65 -4.94 5.60
N GLU A 158 18.22 -5.80 6.54
CA GLU A 158 18.84 -7.11 6.83
C GLU A 158 18.92 -8.01 5.58
N LYS A 159 18.04 -7.80 4.60
CA LYS A 159 17.96 -8.56 3.34
C LYS A 159 18.59 -7.83 2.14
N GLY A 160 19.04 -6.59 2.31
CA GLY A 160 19.57 -5.77 1.21
C GLY A 160 18.54 -5.39 0.14
N ILE A 161 17.26 -5.25 0.51
CA ILE A 161 16.17 -4.88 -0.39
C ILE A 161 15.36 -3.71 0.16
N PHE A 162 14.54 -3.06 -0.67
CA PHE A 162 13.58 -2.08 -0.17
C PHE A 162 12.33 -2.74 0.43
N ARG A 163 11.80 -2.10 1.48
CA ARG A 163 10.65 -2.57 2.28
C ARG A 163 9.42 -2.96 1.46
N VAL A 164 9.15 -2.26 0.35
CA VAL A 164 8.01 -2.56 -0.53
C VAL A 164 8.05 -3.99 -1.11
N HIS A 165 9.24 -4.56 -1.28
CA HIS A 165 9.43 -5.89 -1.83
C HIS A 165 9.15 -7.01 -0.82
N LEU A 166 9.15 -6.71 0.49
CA LEU A 166 8.82 -7.69 1.53
C LEU A 166 7.41 -8.25 1.36
N ASP A 167 6.49 -7.51 0.75
CA ASP A 167 5.14 -7.99 0.47
C ASP A 167 5.17 -9.30 -0.34
N MET A 168 6.00 -9.35 -1.39
CA MET A 168 6.11 -10.56 -2.23
C MET A 168 6.66 -11.74 -1.43
N ILE A 169 7.72 -11.51 -0.64
CA ILE A 169 8.38 -12.53 0.17
C ILE A 169 7.42 -13.09 1.22
N PHE A 170 6.74 -12.23 1.96
CA PHE A 170 5.84 -12.66 3.03
C PHE A 170 4.61 -13.39 2.50
N TRP A 171 4.14 -13.06 1.30
CA TRP A 171 3.02 -13.75 0.68
C TRP A 171 3.39 -15.12 0.09
N THR A 172 4.63 -15.32 -0.37
CA THR A 172 5.11 -16.64 -0.84
C THR A 172 5.41 -17.60 0.32
N GLU A 173 5.85 -17.09 1.46
CA GLU A 173 6.10 -17.91 2.68
C GLU A 173 4.82 -18.35 3.42
N ARG A 174 3.64 -18.07 2.86
CA ARG A 174 2.37 -18.56 3.37
C ARG A 174 2.09 -20.00 2.93
N GLU A 175 2.69 -20.42 1.81
CA GLU A 175 2.66 -21.80 1.30
C GLU A 175 3.52 -22.72 2.17
#